data_AF-A0A3R8T5Y4-F1
#
_entry.id   AF-A0A3R8T5Y4-F1
#
_cell.length_a   1.000
_cell.length_b   1.000
_cell.length_c   1.000
_cell.angle_alpha   90.00
_cell.angle_beta   90.00
_cell.angle_gamma   90.00
#
_symmetry.space_group_name_H-M   'P 1'
#
loop_
_entity.id
_entity.type
_entity.pdbx_description
1 polymer ?
#
loop_
_entity_poly.entity_id
_entity_poly.type
_entity_poly.pdbx_seq_one_letter_code
_entity_poly.pdbx_strand_id
1 'polypeptide(L)'
;MKYIGQGGIESNEVEQVLQSREAFSNALQDLDDEGVRNLEAQDMTRHVRTVMLQALGENMTVHSLSCGLSICMGSVQSGSAFDDIWAHPFLDHGAIKVFGFVEATDRRGGLHERRFLFSMDPELPGIIVPRAL
;
A
#
# COMPACT_ATOMS: atom_id res chain seq x y z
N MET A 1 -14.70 -4.48 -2.82
CA MET A 1 -13.43 -4.87 -3.51
C MET A 1 -13.51 -4.67 -5.03
N LYS A 2 -13.05 -3.50 -5.52
CA LYS A 2 -13.06 -3.13 -6.95
C LYS A 2 -11.71 -3.37 -7.66
N TYR A 3 -10.68 -3.83 -6.94
CA TYR A 3 -9.28 -3.85 -7.38
C TYR A 3 -8.74 -5.25 -7.71
N ILE A 4 -9.60 -6.27 -7.69
CA ILE A 4 -9.23 -7.67 -7.92
C ILE A 4 -9.82 -8.10 -9.27
N GLY A 5 -8.96 -8.31 -10.26
CA GLY A 5 -9.29 -8.91 -11.55
C GLY A 5 -9.25 -10.44 -11.50
N GLN A 6 -9.45 -11.12 -12.64
CA GLN A 6 -9.58 -12.59 -12.75
C GLN A 6 -8.32 -13.42 -12.37
N GLY A 7 -7.30 -12.80 -11.78
CA GLY A 7 -6.11 -13.49 -11.30
C GLY A 7 -5.14 -12.66 -10.45
N GLY A 8 -5.57 -11.51 -9.91
CA GLY A 8 -4.71 -10.65 -9.08
C GLY A 8 -5.14 -9.19 -9.02
N ILE A 9 -4.23 -8.33 -8.54
CA ILE A 9 -4.40 -6.88 -8.52
C ILE A 9 -4.14 -6.32 -9.93
N GLU A 10 -5.13 -5.70 -10.54
CA GLU A 10 -4.99 -5.05 -11.85
C GLU A 10 -4.14 -3.77 -11.72
N SER A 11 -2.84 -3.88 -12.00
CA SER A 11 -1.84 -2.83 -11.72
C SER A 11 -2.20 -1.48 -12.35
N ASN A 12 -2.75 -1.47 -13.57
CA ASN A 12 -3.11 -0.23 -14.27
C ASN A 12 -4.27 0.51 -13.59
N GLU A 13 -5.26 -0.21 -13.07
CA GLU A 13 -6.40 0.38 -12.38
C GLU A 13 -5.99 0.90 -10.99
N VAL A 14 -5.17 0.13 -10.28
CA VAL A 14 -4.64 0.55 -8.98
C VAL A 14 -3.73 1.76 -9.12
N GLU A 15 -2.82 1.78 -10.11
CA GLU A 15 -1.94 2.92 -10.33
C GLU A 15 -2.73 4.21 -10.60
N GLN A 16 -3.81 4.14 -11.39
CA GLN A 16 -4.69 5.29 -11.63
C GLN A 16 -5.35 5.81 -10.34
N VAL A 17 -5.76 4.90 -9.44
CA VAL A 17 -6.29 5.27 -8.13
C VAL A 17 -5.21 5.92 -7.27
N LEU A 18 -4.02 5.33 -7.19
CA LEU A 18 -2.93 5.85 -6.36
C LEU A 18 -2.46 7.23 -6.86
N GLN A 19 -2.45 7.48 -8.17
CA GLN A 19 -2.07 8.77 -8.75
C GLN A 19 -3.12 9.89 -8.52
N SER A 20 -4.38 9.55 -8.24
CA SER A 20 -5.45 10.52 -8.01
C SER A 20 -5.70 10.70 -6.51
N ARG A 21 -5.51 11.91 -5.99
CA ARG A 21 -5.75 12.22 -4.57
C ARG A 21 -7.19 11.89 -4.14
N GLU A 22 -8.17 12.21 -4.98
CA GLU A 22 -9.58 11.96 -4.70
C GLU A 22 -9.88 10.46 -4.71
N ALA A 23 -9.44 9.75 -5.76
CA ALA A 23 -9.70 8.31 -5.86
C ALA A 23 -9.01 7.54 -4.73
N PHE A 24 -7.76 7.90 -4.41
CA PHE A 24 -7.03 7.33 -3.28
C PHE A 24 -7.74 7.59 -1.95
N SER A 25 -8.17 8.82 -1.67
CA SER A 25 -8.87 9.15 -0.42
C SER A 25 -10.18 8.37 -0.28
N ASN A 26 -10.96 8.26 -1.36
CA ASN A 26 -12.21 7.50 -1.35
C ASN A 26 -11.94 6.01 -1.15
N ALA A 27 -10.97 5.44 -1.86
CA ALA A 27 -10.60 4.03 -1.74
C ALA A 27 -10.11 3.68 -0.33
N LEU A 28 -9.32 4.55 0.27
CA LEU A 28 -8.83 4.38 1.63
C LEU A 28 -9.98 4.43 2.64
N GLN A 29 -10.95 5.33 2.44
CA GLN A 29 -12.13 5.44 3.30
C GLN A 29 -13.04 4.22 3.16
N ASP A 30 -13.28 3.72 1.95
CA ASP A 30 -14.03 2.48 1.73
C ASP A 30 -13.37 1.29 2.48
N LEU A 31 -12.04 1.19 2.43
CA LEU A 31 -11.25 0.19 3.15
C LEU A 31 -11.36 0.34 4.67
N ASP A 32 -11.31 1.58 5.18
CA ASP A 32 -11.46 1.87 6.60
C ASP A 32 -12.88 1.53 7.10
N ASP A 33 -13.91 1.90 6.35
CA ASP A 33 -15.32 1.59 6.68
C ASP A 33 -15.59 0.07 6.69
N GLU A 34 -14.98 -0.68 5.77
CA GLU A 34 -14.98 -2.15 5.78
C GLU A 34 -14.20 -2.70 6.99
N GLY A 35 -13.01 -2.15 7.27
CA GLY A 35 -12.11 -2.57 8.34
C GLY A 35 -12.66 -2.32 9.75
N VAL A 36 -13.32 -1.19 10.00
CA VAL A 36 -13.91 -0.86 11.31
C VAL A 36 -14.97 -1.88 11.73
N ARG A 37 -15.59 -2.59 10.77
CA ARG A 37 -16.58 -3.64 11.05
C ARG A 37 -15.96 -5.02 11.28
N ASN A 38 -14.63 -5.15 11.16
CA ASN A 38 -13.91 -6.41 11.25
C ASN A 38 -12.69 -6.29 12.19
N LEU A 39 -12.70 -7.04 13.30
CA LEU A 39 -11.62 -7.01 14.29
C LEU A 39 -10.27 -7.47 13.71
N GLU A 40 -10.27 -8.47 12.83
CA GLU A 40 -9.06 -9.00 12.21
C GLU A 40 -8.42 -7.94 11.30
N ALA A 41 -9.22 -7.19 10.55
CA ALA A 41 -8.76 -6.07 9.72
C ALA A 41 -8.18 -4.91 10.57
N GLN A 42 -8.77 -4.63 11.73
CA GLN A 42 -8.24 -3.63 12.68
C GLN A 42 -6.89 -4.07 13.28
N ASP A 43 -6.81 -5.32 13.71
CA ASP A 43 -5.58 -5.89 14.25
C ASP A 43 -4.48 -5.94 13.19
N MET A 44 -4.83 -6.28 11.95
CA MET A 44 -3.94 -6.24 10.80
C MET A 44 -3.44 -4.82 10.53
N THR A 45 -4.33 -3.84 10.47
CA THR A 45 -3.95 -2.42 10.27
C THR A 45 -2.96 -1.96 11.35
N ARG A 46 -3.20 -2.32 12.61
CA ARG A 46 -2.30 -1.98 13.72
C ARG A 46 -0.94 -2.68 13.57
N HIS A 47 -0.95 -3.96 13.25
CA HIS A 47 0.27 -4.75 13.07
C HIS A 47 1.13 -4.22 11.93
N VAL A 48 0.54 -4.01 10.75
CA VAL A 48 1.19 -3.42 9.58
C VAL A 48 1.79 -2.06 9.89
N ARG A 49 1.03 -1.19 10.58
CA ARG A 49 1.53 0.13 10.99
C ARG A 49 2.78 0.00 11.87
N THR A 50 2.77 -0.90 12.85
CA THR A 50 3.93 -1.12 13.72
C THR A 50 5.15 -1.58 12.93
N VAL A 51 4.98 -2.54 12.01
CA VAL A 51 6.08 -3.03 11.17
C VAL A 51 6.62 -1.92 10.26
N MET A 52 5.74 -1.13 9.62
CA MET A 52 6.18 0.02 8.82
C MET A 52 6.96 1.04 9.66
N LEU A 53 6.51 1.35 10.88
CA LEU A 53 7.21 2.29 11.77
C LEU A 53 8.57 1.77 12.24
N GLN A 54 8.77 0.44 12.29
CA GLN A 54 10.06 -0.18 12.61
C GLN A 54 10.99 -0.26 11.39
N ALA A 55 10.42 -0.39 10.19
CA ALA A 55 11.16 -0.57 8.95
C ALA A 55 11.57 0.75 8.27
N LEU A 56 10.69 1.76 8.33
CA LEU A 56 10.91 3.03 7.65
C LEU A 56 12.01 3.85 8.35
N GLY A 57 12.82 4.53 7.54
CA GLY A 57 13.84 5.45 8.02
C GLY A 57 13.27 6.68 8.75
N GLU A 58 14.10 7.34 9.56
CA GLU A 58 13.70 8.46 10.43
C GLU A 58 13.10 9.67 9.68
N ASN A 59 13.37 9.82 8.39
CA ASN A 59 12.84 10.89 7.54
C ASN A 59 11.48 10.56 6.90
N MET A 60 10.92 9.38 7.16
CA MET A 60 9.68 8.89 6.59
C MET A 60 8.60 8.70 7.66
N THR A 61 7.36 9.02 7.31
CA THR A 61 6.21 8.84 8.20
C THR A 61 5.05 8.17 7.48
N VAL A 62 4.38 7.23 8.16
CA VAL A 62 3.15 6.61 7.66
C VAL A 62 2.00 7.61 7.80
N HIS A 63 1.71 8.33 6.72
CA HIS A 63 0.69 9.39 6.70
C HIS A 63 -0.72 8.81 6.77
N SER A 64 -0.99 7.76 6.00
CA SER A 64 -2.26 7.05 6.02
C SER A 64 -2.05 5.55 5.84
N LEU A 65 -2.91 4.74 6.44
CA LEU A 65 -2.90 3.30 6.29
C LEU A 65 -4.25 2.73 6.74
N SER A 66 -4.86 1.93 5.87
CA SER A 66 -6.03 1.11 6.17
C SER A 66 -5.85 -0.26 5.53
N CYS A 67 -6.27 -1.30 6.24
CA CYS A 67 -6.25 -2.67 5.75
C CYS A 67 -7.65 -3.28 5.81
N GLY A 68 -7.98 -4.03 4.75
CA GLY A 68 -8.98 -5.09 4.81
C GLY A 68 -8.35 -6.41 5.29
N LEU A 69 -9.02 -7.53 5.01
CA LEU A 69 -8.53 -8.86 5.41
C LEU A 69 -7.25 -9.30 4.68
N SER A 70 -7.14 -8.97 3.38
CA SER A 70 -6.06 -9.46 2.51
C SER A 70 -5.28 -8.36 1.80
N ILE A 71 -5.76 -7.11 1.86
CA ILE A 71 -5.17 -5.96 1.17
C ILE A 71 -4.99 -4.80 2.14
N CYS A 72 -3.92 -4.06 1.95
CA CYS A 72 -3.67 -2.81 2.65
C CYS A 72 -3.38 -1.71 1.65
N MET A 73 -3.86 -0.50 1.94
CA MET A 73 -3.61 0.70 1.17
C MET A 73 -3.15 1.81 2.11
N GLY A 74 -2.21 2.63 1.67
CA GLY A 74 -1.71 3.71 2.49
C GLY A 74 -0.80 4.68 1.75
N SER A 75 -0.22 5.59 2.51
CA SER A 75 0.76 6.56 2.03
C SER A 75 1.88 6.75 3.05
N VAL A 76 3.08 6.93 2.52
CA VAL A 76 4.25 7.40 3.27
C VAL A 76 4.60 8.79 2.77
N GLN A 77 4.96 9.67 3.70
CA GLN A 77 5.51 10.99 3.39
C GLN A 77 6.98 11.06 3.82
N SER A 78 7.78 11.78 3.06
CA SER A 78 9.18 12.05 3.39
C SER A 78 9.51 13.53 3.27
N GLY A 79 10.42 13.99 4.14
CA GLY A 79 11.01 15.33 4.06
C GLY A 79 11.98 15.50 2.87
N SER A 80 12.33 14.41 2.19
CA SER A 80 13.22 14.39 1.02
C SER A 80 12.65 13.49 -0.08
N ALA A 81 13.23 13.53 -1.27
CA ALA A 81 12.85 12.62 -2.34
C ALA A 81 13.03 11.16 -1.89
N PHE A 82 12.09 10.29 -2.28
CA PHE A 82 12.22 8.85 -2.09
C PHE A 82 13.25 8.29 -3.06
N ASP A 83 14.05 7.35 -2.58
CA ASP A 83 14.76 6.43 -3.48
C ASP A 83 13.78 5.42 -4.10
N ASP A 84 14.21 4.72 -5.15
CA ASP A 84 13.38 3.73 -5.84
C ASP A 84 13.17 2.44 -5.01
N ILE A 85 13.84 2.33 -3.85
CA ILE A 85 13.87 1.12 -3.01
C ILE A 85 13.29 1.37 -1.60
N TRP A 86 12.56 2.47 -1.40
CA TRP A 86 12.18 2.95 -0.07
C TRP A 86 11.30 1.95 0.68
N ALA A 87 10.57 1.12 -0.08
CA ALA A 87 9.69 0.10 0.44
C ALA A 87 10.42 -1.20 0.81
N HIS A 88 11.65 -1.44 0.30
CA HIS A 88 12.38 -2.69 0.54
C HIS A 88 12.57 -2.98 2.04
N PRO A 89 12.97 -2.03 2.91
CA PRO A 89 13.09 -2.31 4.34
C PRO A 89 11.80 -2.84 4.96
N PHE A 90 10.64 -2.39 4.47
CA PHE A 90 9.33 -2.86 4.91
C PHE A 90 8.99 -4.24 4.30
N LEU A 91 9.17 -4.39 2.99
CA LEU A 91 8.85 -5.63 2.27
C LEU A 91 9.73 -6.80 2.72
N ASP A 92 11.00 -6.53 3.06
CA ASP A 92 11.98 -7.51 3.48
C ASP A 92 12.02 -7.72 5.02
N HIS A 93 11.22 -6.97 5.79
CA HIS A 93 11.22 -7.05 7.26
C HIS A 93 10.88 -8.46 7.77
N GLY A 94 10.12 -9.24 6.99
CA GLY A 94 9.79 -10.64 7.31
C GLY A 94 8.72 -10.84 8.40
N ALA A 95 8.24 -9.76 9.04
CA ALA A 95 7.12 -9.82 9.99
C ALA A 95 5.78 -10.02 9.28
N ILE A 96 5.66 -9.55 8.04
CA ILE A 96 4.49 -9.69 7.17
C ILE A 96 4.96 -10.24 5.84
N LYS A 97 4.19 -11.16 5.26
CA LYS A 97 4.44 -11.64 3.89
C LYS A 97 3.59 -10.84 2.91
N VAL A 98 4.26 -10.12 2.02
CA VAL A 98 3.63 -9.38 0.93
C VAL A 98 3.78 -10.19 -0.35
N PHE A 99 2.66 -10.46 -1.02
CA PHE A 99 2.61 -11.21 -2.29
C PHE A 99 2.37 -10.32 -3.51
N GLY A 100 2.01 -9.06 -3.29
CA GLY A 100 1.81 -8.08 -4.34
C GLY A 100 1.96 -6.67 -3.81
N PHE A 101 2.63 -5.78 -4.56
CA PHE A 101 2.89 -4.41 -4.13
C PHE A 101 2.89 -3.45 -5.33
N VAL A 102 1.93 -2.52 -5.37
CA VAL A 102 1.84 -1.44 -6.35
C VAL A 102 2.08 -0.13 -5.62
N GLU A 103 2.82 0.79 -6.22
CA GLU A 103 2.96 2.15 -5.72
C GLU A 103 2.77 3.21 -6.81
N ALA A 104 2.52 4.44 -6.37
CA ALA A 104 2.59 5.62 -7.23
C ALA A 104 3.12 6.83 -6.44
N THR A 105 3.79 7.72 -7.16
CA THR A 105 4.21 9.02 -6.62
C THR A 105 3.09 10.03 -6.81
N ASP A 106 2.69 10.72 -5.75
CA ASP A 106 1.94 11.97 -5.93
C ASP A 106 2.93 13.07 -6.34
N ARG A 107 2.81 13.57 -7.58
CA ARG A 107 3.68 14.62 -8.13
C ARG A 107 3.17 16.03 -7.83
N ARG A 108 2.09 16.21 -7.07
CA ARG A 108 1.35 17.49 -6.98
C ARG A 108 1.54 18.29 -5.67
N GLY A 109 2.54 18.02 -4.85
CA GLY A 109 2.76 18.74 -3.57
C GLY A 109 4.23 18.91 -3.18
N GLY A 110 4.52 19.89 -2.31
CA GLY A 110 5.86 20.14 -1.76
C GLY A 110 6.33 19.14 -0.69
N LEU A 111 5.47 18.19 -0.30
CA LEU A 111 5.82 17.02 0.49
C LEU A 111 5.95 15.83 -0.46
N HIS A 112 7.05 15.09 -0.37
CA HIS A 112 7.21 13.87 -1.15
C HIS A 112 6.27 12.81 -0.56
N GLU A 113 5.28 12.35 -1.33
CA GLU A 113 4.33 11.31 -0.92
C GLU A 113 4.41 10.11 -1.88
N ARG A 114 4.53 8.91 -1.30
CA ARG A 114 4.37 7.63 -2.00
C ARG A 114 3.11 6.96 -1.51
N ARG A 115 2.17 6.72 -2.42
CA ARG A 115 0.94 5.97 -2.15
C ARG A 115 1.14 4.55 -2.63
N PHE A 116 0.60 3.60 -1.89
CA PHE A 116 0.81 2.19 -2.17
C PHE A 116 -0.44 1.37 -1.87
N LEU A 117 -0.51 0.21 -2.52
CA LEU A 117 -1.42 -0.87 -2.21
C LEU A 117 -0.62 -2.17 -2.23
N PHE A 118 -0.84 -3.03 -1.25
CA PHE A 118 -0.24 -4.35 -1.24
C PHE A 118 -1.22 -5.43 -0.80
N SER A 119 -0.93 -6.68 -1.17
CA SER A 119 -1.68 -7.86 -0.73
C SER A 119 -0.80 -8.79 0.11
N MET A 120 -1.42 -9.41 1.11
CA MET A 120 -0.87 -10.47 1.95
C MET A 120 -1.48 -11.83 1.63
N ASP A 121 -2.33 -11.90 0.61
CA ASP A 121 -2.97 -13.14 0.18
C ASP A 121 -2.12 -13.84 -0.90
N PRO A 122 -1.66 -15.08 -0.66
CA PRO A 122 -0.87 -15.83 -1.63
C PRO A 122 -1.64 -16.17 -2.91
N GLU A 123 -2.98 -16.16 -2.88
CA GLU A 123 -3.83 -16.39 -4.05
C GLU A 123 -4.04 -15.13 -4.89
N LEU A 124 -3.56 -13.98 -4.41
CA LEU A 124 -3.51 -12.72 -5.13
C LEU A 124 -2.04 -12.33 -5.42
N PRO A 125 -1.29 -13.11 -6.23
CA PRO A 125 0.04 -12.71 -6.64
C PRO A 125 -0.06 -11.37 -7.36
N GLY A 126 0.60 -10.35 -6.81
CA GLY A 126 0.53 -9.01 -7.36
C GLY A 126 1.40 -8.92 -8.59
N ILE A 127 0.81 -8.41 -9.67
CA ILE A 127 1.52 -7.82 -10.79
C ILE A 127 2.29 -8.85 -11.63
N ILE A 128 1.67 -9.27 -12.74
CA ILE A 128 2.43 -9.75 -13.90
C ILE A 128 3.17 -8.54 -14.47
N VAL A 129 4.39 -8.28 -14.00
CA VAL A 129 5.33 -7.46 -14.74
C VAL A 129 5.60 -8.23 -16.05
N PRO A 130 5.40 -7.66 -17.26
CA PRO A 130 5.88 -8.31 -18.47
C PRO A 130 7.37 -8.53 -18.27
N ARG A 131 7.77 -9.80 -18.21
CA ARG A 131 9.17 -10.19 -18.10
C ARG A 131 9.85 -9.63 -19.35
N ALA A 132 10.61 -8.55 -19.21
CA ALA A 132 11.52 -8.13 -20.27
C ALA A 132 12.52 -9.28 -20.45
N LEU A 133 12.52 -9.84 -21.66
CA LEU A 133 13.49 -10.82 -22.15
C LEU A 133 14.88 -10.20 -22.23
#